data_AF-A0A2W1TN50-F1
#
_entry.id   AF-A0A2W1TN50-F1
#
_cell.length_a   1.000
_cell.length_b   1.000
_cell.length_c   1.000
_cell.angle_alpha   90.00
_cell.angle_beta   90.00
_cell.angle_gamma   90.00
#
_symmetry.space_group_name_H-M   'P 1'
#
loop_
_entity.id
_entity.type
_entity.pdbx_description
1 polymer ?
#
loop_
_entity_poly.entity_id
_entity_poly.type
_entity_poly.pdbx_seq_one_letter_code
_entity_poly.pdbx_strand_id
1 'polypeptide(L)'
;MTALSRALVDTAVAISPAEHRVVRREQWYADLRDAADLGLSPTGLAFGALTTALFHRRGVRRTTWGDTMTTAPFSTAAAPHTIRTVPVLVTVAALAILMTGPWLILQPNYGYESDLDRTVGLVGIWLLSYLVPGAAVTAAALLLPGSGPGRRRLGAALVAAAAVGAVVTPLVLPVSGWPVSILPTVLPFLLALAGWLVATDAPRRAWLFLLLPLGAATLVESGMLWVVVPIRLQPCIVSLPGLSVVVAGLLAWGTARSSRPTRDEAHPPALVDKTP
;
A
#
# COMPACT_ATOMS: atom_id res chain seq x y z
N MET A 1 20.21 7.26 19.70
CA MET A 1 19.02 6.84 18.90
C MET A 1 18.33 8.08 18.29
N THR A 2 18.05 8.09 16.99
CA THR A 2 17.46 9.27 16.29
C THR A 2 15.93 9.31 16.42
N ALA A 3 15.31 10.46 16.15
CA ALA A 3 13.85 10.60 16.08
C ALA A 3 13.24 9.80 14.92
N LEU A 4 13.95 9.75 13.78
CA LEU A 4 13.53 8.98 12.60
C LEU A 4 13.47 7.48 12.89
N SER A 5 14.50 6.90 13.52
CA SER A 5 14.52 5.46 13.85
C SER A 5 13.36 5.08 14.77
N ARG A 6 13.03 5.93 15.75
CA ARG A 6 11.86 5.73 16.62
C ARG A 6 10.55 5.76 15.84
N ALA A 7 10.35 6.80 15.02
CA ALA A 7 9.14 6.93 14.22
C ALA A 7 8.94 5.73 13.28
N LEU A 8 10.01 5.22 12.67
CA LEU A 8 9.96 4.03 11.81
C LEU A 8 9.57 2.78 12.58
N VAL A 9 10.13 2.54 13.77
CA VAL A 9 9.77 1.39 14.62
C VAL A 9 8.35 1.52 15.16
N ASP A 10 7.93 2.70 15.62
CA ASP A 10 6.56 2.92 16.08
C ASP A 10 5.54 2.66 14.96
N THR A 11 5.86 3.11 13.75
CA THR A 11 5.06 2.82 12.55
C THR A 11 5.02 1.32 12.25
N ALA A 12 6.17 0.64 12.32
CA ALA A 12 6.27 -0.80 12.14
C ALA A 12 5.42 -1.57 13.16
N VAL A 13 5.44 -1.16 14.43
CA VAL A 13 4.64 -1.74 15.51
C VAL A 13 3.15 -1.48 15.27
N ALA A 14 2.76 -0.26 14.88
CA ALA A 14 1.36 0.08 14.62
C ALA A 14 0.75 -0.80 13.50
N ILE A 15 1.51 -1.05 12.44
CA ILE A 15 1.08 -1.86 11.27
C ILE A 15 1.14 -3.37 11.58
N SER A 16 1.90 -3.77 12.61
CA SER A 16 1.99 -5.16 13.05
C SER A 16 0.67 -5.71 13.63
N PRO A 17 0.42 -7.04 13.55
CA PRO A 17 -0.74 -7.68 14.18
C PRO A 17 -0.83 -7.37 15.68
N ALA A 18 -2.04 -7.12 16.19
CA ALA A 18 -2.28 -6.67 17.56
C ALA A 18 -1.60 -7.57 18.62
N GLU A 19 -1.71 -8.88 18.44
CA GLU A 19 -1.11 -9.93 19.29
C GLU A 19 0.41 -9.83 19.45
N HIS A 20 1.11 -9.22 18.48
CA HIS A 20 2.57 -9.13 18.47
C HIS A 20 3.09 -7.73 18.74
N ARG A 21 2.23 -6.71 18.91
CA ARG A 21 2.67 -5.31 19.02
C ARG A 21 3.55 -5.09 20.24
N VAL A 22 3.19 -5.67 21.39
CA VAL A 22 3.95 -5.52 22.64
C VAL A 22 5.33 -6.14 22.50
N VAL A 23 5.38 -7.41 22.08
CA VAL A 23 6.63 -8.15 21.89
C VAL A 23 7.53 -7.51 20.84
N ARG A 24 6.99 -7.13 19.67
CA ARG A 24 7.78 -6.48 18.61
C ARG A 24 8.27 -5.10 19.01
N ARG A 25 7.48 -4.34 19.78
CA ARG A 25 7.92 -3.06 20.34
C ARG A 25 9.15 -3.30 21.22
N GLU A 26 9.04 -4.18 22.19
CA GLU A 26 10.15 -4.48 23.11
C GLU A 26 11.40 -4.96 22.36
N GLN A 27 11.25 -5.96 21.47
CA GLN A 27 12.35 -6.51 20.68
C GLN A 27 13.03 -5.47 19.79
N TRP A 28 12.26 -4.73 18.99
CA TRP A 28 12.86 -3.76 18.06
C TRP A 28 13.43 -2.53 18.75
N TYR A 29 12.89 -2.13 19.91
CA TYR A 29 13.51 -1.07 20.72
C TYR A 29 14.79 -1.54 21.41
N ALA A 30 14.85 -2.81 21.84
CA ALA A 30 16.09 -3.41 22.33
C ALA A 30 17.15 -3.48 21.22
N ASP A 31 16.79 -3.98 20.03
CA ASP A 31 17.67 -4.04 18.88
C ASP A 31 18.23 -2.66 18.51
N LEU A 32 17.41 -1.60 18.56
CA LEU A 32 17.85 -0.23 18.32
C LEU A 32 18.79 0.33 19.39
N ARG A 33 18.59 -0.07 20.65
CA ARG A 33 19.43 0.36 21.77
C ARG A 33 20.82 -0.28 21.68
N ASP A 34 20.84 -1.57 21.38
CA ASP A 34 22.07 -2.39 21.41
C ASP A 34 22.80 -2.35 20.04
N ALA A 35 22.22 -1.68 19.04
CA ALA A 35 22.78 -1.53 17.69
C ALA A 35 24.21 -0.97 17.66
N ALA A 36 24.51 0.03 18.50
CA ALA A 36 25.81 0.68 18.55
C ALA A 36 26.90 -0.27 19.07
N ASP A 37 26.56 -1.08 20.08
CA ASP A 37 27.47 -2.05 20.68
C ASP A 37 27.79 -3.21 19.72
N LEU A 38 26.89 -3.47 18.76
CA LEU A 38 27.03 -4.48 17.71
C LEU A 38 27.58 -3.93 16.39
N GLY A 39 27.94 -2.65 16.32
CA GLY A 39 28.43 -2.00 15.09
C GLY A 39 27.40 -1.91 13.96
N LEU A 40 26.10 -2.00 14.28
CA LEU A 40 25.00 -1.96 13.33
C LEU A 40 24.42 -0.54 13.20
N SER A 41 23.91 -0.21 12.02
CA SER A 41 23.20 1.05 11.78
C SER A 41 21.81 1.02 12.44
N PRO A 42 21.51 1.89 13.43
CA PRO A 42 20.19 1.95 14.05
C PRO A 42 19.10 2.33 13.04
N THR A 43 19.43 3.15 12.04
CA THR A 43 18.49 3.51 10.96
C THR A 43 18.23 2.31 10.06
N GLY A 44 19.26 1.51 9.74
CA GLY A 44 19.12 0.27 8.98
C GLY A 44 18.21 -0.75 9.68
N LEU A 45 18.38 -0.93 11.00
CA LEU A 45 17.52 -1.79 11.81
C LEU A 45 16.07 -1.30 11.87
N ALA A 46 15.86 0.02 11.99
CA ALA A 46 14.51 0.60 11.97
C ALA A 46 13.80 0.36 10.61
N PHE A 47 14.52 0.48 9.50
CA PHE A 47 14.01 0.10 8.18
C PHE A 47 13.77 -1.42 8.06
N GLY A 48 14.65 -2.24 8.65
CA GLY A 48 14.46 -3.68 8.75
C GLY A 48 13.18 -4.04 9.50
N ALA A 49 12.90 -3.38 10.63
CA ALA A 49 11.66 -3.55 11.39
C ALA A 49 10.43 -3.16 10.57
N LEU A 50 10.47 -2.01 9.88
CA LEU A 50 9.37 -1.55 9.03
C LEU A 50 9.10 -2.50 7.86
N THR A 51 10.14 -2.93 7.15
CA THR A 51 10.01 -3.88 6.03
C THR A 51 9.55 -5.26 6.52
N THR A 52 10.01 -5.69 7.69
CA THR A 52 9.51 -6.92 8.35
C THR A 52 8.03 -6.80 8.70
N ALA A 53 7.58 -5.67 9.23
CA ALA A 53 6.16 -5.44 9.50
C ALA A 53 5.30 -5.45 8.23
N LEU A 54 5.80 -4.85 7.15
CA LEU A 54 5.11 -4.73 5.87
C LEU A 54 5.04 -6.06 5.09
N PHE A 55 6.15 -6.81 5.06
CA PHE A 55 6.30 -7.97 4.17
C PHE A 55 6.22 -9.32 4.89
N HIS A 56 6.55 -9.37 6.19
CA HIS A 56 6.66 -10.60 6.96
C HIS A 56 5.62 -10.66 8.10
N ARG A 57 4.34 -10.64 7.72
CA ARG A 57 3.24 -11.13 8.58
C ARG A 57 3.33 -12.67 8.70
N ARG A 58 4.27 -13.19 9.52
CA ARG A 58 4.20 -14.58 9.99
C ARG A 58 2.88 -14.77 10.74
N GLY A 59 2.11 -15.80 10.38
CA GLY A 59 1.09 -16.34 11.27
C GLY A 59 1.76 -16.99 12.48
N VAL A 60 1.03 -17.13 13.58
CA VAL A 60 1.49 -17.73 14.84
C VAL A 60 2.20 -19.05 14.55
N ARG A 61 3.54 -19.03 14.46
CA ARG A 61 4.32 -20.24 14.66
C ARG A 61 4.29 -20.42 16.16
N ARG A 62 3.46 -21.36 16.64
CA ARG A 62 3.65 -21.94 17.96
C ARG A 62 5.08 -22.47 17.97
N THR A 63 5.98 -21.73 18.58
CA THR A 63 7.29 -22.27 18.94
C THR A 63 7.00 -23.27 20.05
N THR A 64 6.77 -24.52 19.66
CA THR A 64 6.70 -25.70 20.53
C THR A 64 8.09 -26.02 21.07
N TRP A 65 8.73 -25.05 21.72
CA TRP A 65 10.04 -25.23 22.35
C TRP A 65 9.93 -25.61 23.83
N GLY A 66 8.70 -25.71 24.36
CA GLY A 66 8.43 -26.11 25.75
C GLY A 66 7.72 -27.46 25.91
N ASP A 67 7.10 -28.01 24.87
CA ASP A 67 6.34 -29.26 24.95
C ASP A 67 6.91 -30.28 23.98
N THR A 68 7.28 -31.44 24.54
CA THR A 68 7.70 -32.72 23.93
C THR A 68 9.18 -32.87 23.52
N MET A 69 9.99 -33.30 24.50
CA MET A 69 11.29 -33.94 24.32
C MET A 69 11.25 -35.32 23.62
N THR A 70 10.09 -35.78 23.13
CA THR A 70 9.96 -37.09 22.49
C THR A 70 8.90 -37.02 21.41
N THR A 71 9.29 -36.88 20.14
CA THR A 71 8.87 -37.73 19.00
C THR A 71 9.25 -37.13 17.63
N ALA A 72 9.88 -37.99 16.82
CA ALA A 72 10.03 -38.00 15.36
C ALA A 72 10.89 -36.93 14.65
N PRO A 73 11.68 -37.34 13.62
CA PRO A 73 12.46 -36.42 12.79
C PRO A 73 11.51 -35.62 11.90
N PHE A 74 11.38 -34.32 12.19
CA PHE A 74 10.66 -33.41 11.32
C PHE A 74 11.41 -33.27 10.00
N SER A 75 10.76 -33.64 8.91
CA SER A 75 11.14 -33.24 7.55
C SER A 75 11.17 -31.72 7.48
N THR A 76 12.36 -31.13 7.58
CA THR A 76 12.63 -29.73 7.29
C THR A 76 12.67 -29.54 5.78
N ALA A 77 11.52 -29.67 5.11
CA ALA A 77 11.36 -28.97 3.85
C ALA A 77 11.31 -27.47 4.19
N ALA A 78 12.46 -26.81 4.07
CA ALA A 78 12.56 -25.35 4.17
C ALA A 78 11.63 -24.75 3.12
N ALA A 79 10.42 -24.36 3.52
CA ALA A 79 9.51 -23.65 2.64
C ALA A 79 10.24 -22.40 2.12
N PRO A 80 10.45 -22.26 0.81
CA PRO A 80 11.20 -21.14 0.26
C PRO A 80 10.54 -19.84 0.73
N HIS A 81 11.36 -18.89 1.15
CA HIS A 81 10.93 -17.58 1.61
C HIS A 81 10.31 -16.82 0.43
N THR A 82 9.03 -17.07 0.16
CA THR A 82 8.29 -16.39 -0.88
C THR A 82 7.86 -15.03 -0.32
N ILE A 83 8.63 -14.00 -0.68
CA ILE A 83 8.24 -12.62 -0.43
C ILE A 83 6.85 -12.43 -1.01
N ARG A 84 5.90 -11.96 -0.18
CA ARG A 84 4.56 -11.65 -0.64
C ARG A 84 4.66 -10.52 -1.66
N THR A 85 4.49 -10.82 -2.94
CA THR A 85 4.64 -9.86 -4.05
C THR A 85 3.63 -8.73 -4.02
N VAL A 86 2.38 -9.00 -3.62
CA VAL A 86 1.31 -7.99 -3.52
C VAL A 86 1.69 -6.78 -2.65
N PRO A 87 2.08 -6.92 -1.37
CA PRO A 87 2.47 -5.76 -0.56
C PRO A 87 3.71 -5.04 -1.10
N VAL A 88 4.65 -5.74 -1.75
CA VAL A 88 5.80 -5.10 -2.40
C VAL A 88 5.33 -4.18 -3.52
N LEU A 89 4.47 -4.67 -4.40
CA LEU A 89 3.92 -3.89 -5.51
C LEU A 89 3.11 -2.68 -5.02
N VAL A 90 2.29 -2.84 -3.98
CA VAL A 90 1.55 -1.71 -3.37
C VAL A 90 2.50 -0.69 -2.75
N THR A 91 3.60 -1.14 -2.14
CA THR A 91 4.63 -0.24 -1.58
C THR A 91 5.35 0.52 -2.70
N VAL A 92 5.70 -0.14 -3.81
CA VAL A 92 6.27 0.51 -4.99
C VAL A 92 5.32 1.57 -5.55
N ALA A 93 4.02 1.26 -5.65
CA ALA A 93 3.02 2.22 -6.09
C ALA A 93 2.95 3.45 -5.16
N ALA A 94 2.93 3.24 -3.85
CA ALA A 94 2.91 4.32 -2.87
C ALA A 94 4.17 5.19 -2.93
N LEU A 95 5.35 4.58 -3.04
CA LEU A 95 6.62 5.30 -3.17
C LEU A 95 6.68 6.11 -4.47
N ALA A 96 6.22 5.55 -5.59
CA ALA A 96 6.17 6.28 -6.85
C ALA A 96 5.28 7.54 -6.74
N ILE A 97 4.08 7.42 -6.16
CA ILE A 97 3.18 8.56 -5.93
C ILE A 97 3.81 9.61 -5.00
N LEU A 98 4.51 9.18 -3.94
CA LEU A 98 5.23 10.07 -3.03
C LEU A 98 6.37 10.81 -3.72
N MET A 99 7.05 10.16 -4.67
CA MET A 99 8.15 10.76 -5.42
C MET A 99 7.70 11.81 -6.44
N THR A 100 6.41 11.91 -6.78
CA THR A 100 5.89 12.96 -7.68
C THR A 100 6.17 14.37 -7.14
N GLY A 101 5.96 14.61 -5.84
CA GLY A 101 6.22 15.93 -5.22
C GLY A 101 7.70 16.33 -5.30
N PRO A 102 8.64 15.53 -4.78
CA PRO A 102 10.08 15.76 -4.92
C PRO A 102 10.52 15.89 -6.38
N TRP A 103 9.98 15.09 -7.31
CA TRP A 103 10.28 15.20 -8.73
C TRP A 103 9.95 16.59 -9.29
N LEU A 104 8.79 17.13 -8.91
CA LEU A 104 8.38 18.48 -9.30
C LEU A 104 9.24 19.57 -8.65
N ILE A 105 9.68 19.39 -7.41
CA ILE A 105 10.59 20.33 -6.72
C ILE A 105 11.95 20.39 -7.42
N LEU A 106 12.41 19.26 -7.97
CA LEU A 106 13.69 19.15 -8.66
C LEU A 106 13.66 19.72 -10.09
N GLN A 107 12.48 20.03 -10.64
CA GLN A 107 12.40 20.71 -11.93
C GLN A 107 12.90 22.16 -11.79
N PRO A 108 13.59 22.71 -12.80
CA PRO A 108 14.06 24.10 -12.79
C PRO A 108 12.90 25.06 -12.42
N ASN A 109 12.97 25.62 -11.21
CA ASN A 109 12.17 26.71 -10.65
C ASN A 109 10.76 26.94 -11.22
N TYR A 110 9.80 26.00 -11.14
CA TYR A 110 8.37 26.33 -11.35
C TYR A 110 8.08 27.19 -12.62
N GLY A 111 8.90 27.02 -13.65
CA GLY A 111 9.04 27.93 -14.77
C GLY A 111 9.80 27.18 -15.84
N TYR A 112 9.03 26.56 -16.73
CA TYR A 112 9.53 25.79 -17.86
C TYR A 112 10.34 26.69 -18.78
N GLU A 113 11.64 26.87 -18.48
CA GLU A 113 12.54 27.74 -19.25
C GLU A 113 12.74 27.21 -20.67
N SER A 114 12.55 25.90 -20.87
CA SER A 114 12.54 25.25 -22.18
C SER A 114 11.36 24.29 -22.36
N ASP A 115 10.96 24.05 -23.61
CA ASP A 115 9.96 23.02 -23.97
C ASP A 115 10.40 21.61 -23.54
N LEU A 116 11.71 21.37 -23.46
CA LEU A 116 12.29 20.12 -23.00
C LEU A 116 11.99 19.91 -21.51
N ASP A 117 12.21 20.92 -20.66
CA ASP A 117 11.92 20.83 -19.22
C ASP A 117 10.42 20.61 -18.97
N ARG A 118 9.57 21.24 -19.80
CA ARG A 118 8.12 21.01 -19.75
C ARG A 118 7.74 19.58 -20.05
N THR A 119 8.36 19.02 -21.10
CA THR A 119 8.11 17.65 -21.53
C THR A 119 8.61 16.66 -20.47
N VAL A 120 9.83 16.86 -19.94
CA VAL A 120 10.42 16.02 -18.89
C VAL A 120 9.57 16.07 -17.61
N GLY A 121 9.16 17.26 -17.20
CA GLY A 121 8.28 17.46 -16.05
C GLY A 121 6.96 16.68 -16.19
N LEU A 122 6.26 16.86 -17.32
CA LEU A 122 4.99 16.17 -17.63
C LEU A 122 5.15 14.64 -17.67
N VAL A 123 6.16 14.14 -18.40
CA VAL A 123 6.41 12.70 -18.51
C VAL A 123 6.72 12.09 -17.15
N GLY A 124 7.51 12.77 -16.32
CA GLY A 124 7.80 12.31 -14.96
C GLY A 124 6.56 12.28 -14.06
N ILE A 125 5.67 13.27 -14.16
CA ILE A 125 4.37 13.24 -13.46
C ILE A 125 3.55 12.03 -13.93
N TRP A 126 3.44 11.80 -15.24
CA TRP A 126 2.67 10.66 -15.77
C TRP A 126 3.24 9.31 -15.31
N LEU A 127 4.56 9.16 -15.34
CA LEU A 127 5.24 7.95 -14.89
C LEU A 127 5.03 7.70 -13.39
N LEU A 128 5.31 8.70 -12.55
CA LEU A 128 5.33 8.55 -11.09
C LEU A 128 3.92 8.52 -10.47
N SER A 129 2.97 9.27 -11.03
CA SER A 129 1.61 9.37 -10.47
C SER A 129 0.65 8.33 -11.03
N TYR A 130 0.84 7.87 -12.29
CA TYR A 130 -0.15 7.05 -12.98
C TYR A 130 0.40 5.72 -13.49
N LEU A 131 1.44 5.73 -14.33
CA LEU A 131 1.87 4.53 -15.04
C LEU A 131 2.55 3.51 -14.12
N VAL A 132 3.52 3.93 -13.32
CA VAL A 132 4.21 3.03 -12.38
C VAL A 132 3.27 2.52 -11.29
N PRO A 133 2.49 3.38 -10.59
CA PRO A 133 1.50 2.91 -9.62
C PRO A 133 0.44 2.02 -10.27
N GLY A 134 -0.07 2.40 -11.44
CA GLY A 134 -1.08 1.66 -12.18
C GLY A 134 -0.61 0.27 -12.56
N ALA A 135 0.60 0.14 -13.13
CA ALA A 135 1.19 -1.15 -13.48
C ALA A 135 1.41 -2.03 -12.24
N ALA A 136 1.96 -1.46 -11.16
CA ALA A 136 2.20 -2.17 -9.92
C ALA A 136 0.90 -2.67 -9.28
N VAL A 137 -0.14 -1.84 -9.19
CA VAL A 137 -1.44 -2.21 -8.62
C VAL A 137 -2.20 -3.19 -9.54
N THR A 138 -2.07 -3.06 -10.86
CA THR A 138 -2.63 -4.03 -11.83
C THR A 138 -2.02 -5.41 -11.62
N ALA A 139 -0.67 -5.49 -11.55
CA ALA A 139 0.03 -6.72 -11.26
C ALA A 139 -0.36 -7.28 -9.89
N ALA A 140 -0.47 -6.42 -8.87
CA ALA A 140 -0.90 -6.81 -7.53
C ALA A 140 -2.32 -7.42 -7.56
N ALA A 141 -3.25 -6.82 -8.30
CA ALA A 141 -4.63 -7.29 -8.43
C ALA A 141 -4.71 -8.68 -9.11
N LEU A 142 -3.88 -8.92 -10.12
CA LEU A 142 -3.78 -10.23 -10.79
C LEU A 142 -3.21 -11.31 -9.85
N LEU A 143 -2.27 -10.93 -8.98
CA LEU A 143 -1.61 -11.82 -8.02
C LEU A 143 -2.39 -11.99 -6.70
N LEU A 144 -3.56 -11.37 -6.54
CA LEU A 144 -4.33 -11.47 -5.30
C LEU A 144 -4.72 -12.92 -4.99
N PRO A 145 -4.38 -13.43 -3.78
CA PRO A 145 -4.74 -14.78 -3.39
C PRO A 145 -6.20 -14.86 -2.91
N GLY A 146 -6.92 -15.90 -3.36
CA GLY A 146 -8.25 -16.26 -2.88
C GLY A 146 -9.41 -15.47 -3.46
N SER A 147 -9.21 -14.63 -4.48
CA SER A 147 -10.30 -14.07 -5.29
C SER A 147 -10.45 -14.82 -6.61
N GLY A 148 -11.69 -14.91 -7.12
CA GLY A 148 -11.98 -15.60 -8.37
C GLY A 148 -11.23 -14.99 -9.57
N PRO A 149 -10.80 -15.79 -10.56
CA PRO A 149 -10.02 -15.30 -11.71
C PRO A 149 -10.73 -14.18 -12.50
N GLY A 150 -12.05 -14.25 -12.66
CA GLY A 150 -12.82 -13.21 -13.35
C GLY A 150 -12.75 -11.84 -12.67
N ARG A 151 -12.87 -11.81 -11.34
CA ARG A 151 -12.82 -10.57 -10.54
C ARG A 151 -11.43 -9.94 -10.53
N ARG A 152 -10.38 -10.77 -10.46
CA ARG A 152 -8.99 -10.31 -10.56
C ARG A 152 -8.72 -9.65 -11.91
N ARG A 153 -9.15 -10.28 -13.00
CA ARG A 153 -9.01 -9.72 -14.36
C ARG A 153 -9.81 -8.44 -14.54
N LEU A 154 -11.06 -8.40 -14.08
CA LEU A 154 -11.90 -7.21 -14.14
C LEU A 154 -11.29 -6.05 -13.34
N GLY A 155 -10.88 -6.31 -12.09
CA GLY A 155 -10.26 -5.30 -11.26
C GLY A 155 -8.93 -4.78 -11.82
N ALA A 156 -8.09 -5.68 -12.33
CA ALA A 156 -6.86 -5.32 -13.03
C ALA A 156 -7.13 -4.47 -14.28
N ALA A 157 -8.13 -4.84 -15.09
CA ALA A 157 -8.52 -4.09 -16.28
C ALA A 157 -9.01 -2.67 -15.92
N LEU A 158 -9.79 -2.52 -14.84
CA LEU A 158 -10.25 -1.21 -14.36
C LEU A 158 -9.09 -0.34 -13.87
N VAL A 159 -8.11 -0.91 -13.14
CA VAL A 159 -6.91 -0.18 -12.71
C VAL A 159 -6.04 0.23 -13.90
N ALA A 160 -5.85 -0.67 -14.87
CA ALA A 160 -5.09 -0.36 -16.09
C ALA A 160 -5.79 0.73 -16.92
N ALA A 161 -7.11 0.63 -17.10
CA ALA A 161 -7.91 1.63 -17.79
C ALA A 161 -7.85 2.99 -17.07
N ALA A 162 -7.85 3.01 -15.73
CA ALA A 162 -7.67 4.22 -14.96
C ALA A 162 -6.31 4.87 -15.19
N ALA A 163 -5.22 4.09 -15.15
CA ALA A 163 -3.87 4.60 -15.37
C ALA A 163 -3.68 5.18 -16.78
N VAL A 164 -4.19 4.48 -17.80
CA VAL A 164 -4.17 4.97 -19.20
C VAL A 164 -5.08 6.18 -19.35
N GLY A 165 -6.29 6.14 -18.79
CA GLY A 165 -7.25 7.23 -18.82
C GLY A 165 -6.66 8.51 -18.21
N ALA A 166 -5.99 8.43 -17.06
CA ALA A 166 -5.34 9.58 -16.42
C ALA A 166 -4.31 10.29 -17.32
N VAL A 167 -3.65 9.55 -18.21
CA VAL A 167 -2.66 10.09 -19.16
C VAL A 167 -3.34 10.64 -20.42
N VAL A 168 -4.35 9.94 -20.95
CA VAL A 168 -5.02 10.29 -22.21
C VAL A 168 -6.03 11.43 -22.02
N THR A 169 -6.78 11.43 -20.93
CA THR A 169 -7.82 12.43 -20.64
C THR A 169 -7.36 13.88 -20.81
N PRO A 170 -6.23 14.34 -20.21
CA PRO A 170 -5.77 15.73 -20.39
C PRO A 170 -5.33 16.07 -21.82
N LEU A 171 -5.11 15.07 -22.68
CA LEU A 171 -4.72 15.27 -24.08
C LEU A 171 -5.93 15.45 -25.00
N VAL A 172 -7.10 14.98 -24.59
CA VAL A 172 -8.29 14.91 -25.45
C VAL A 172 -9.39 15.86 -24.97
N LEU A 173 -9.49 16.10 -23.67
CA LEU A 173 -10.55 16.93 -23.09
C LEU A 173 -10.10 18.39 -22.96
N PRO A 174 -10.94 19.36 -23.39
CA PRO A 174 -10.64 20.77 -23.22
C PRO A 174 -10.63 21.16 -21.74
N VAL A 175 -9.82 22.17 -21.40
CA VAL A 175 -9.80 22.75 -20.06
C VAL A 175 -11.18 23.36 -19.79
N SER A 176 -11.88 22.82 -18.80
CA SER A 176 -13.17 23.32 -18.34
C SER A 176 -13.02 24.04 -17.00
N GLY A 177 -13.99 24.89 -16.64
CA GLY A 177 -14.03 25.53 -15.34
C GLY A 177 -14.54 24.59 -14.25
N TRP A 178 -14.24 24.93 -13.00
CA TRP A 178 -14.85 24.26 -11.85
C TRP A 178 -16.38 24.46 -11.88
N PRO A 179 -17.20 23.43 -11.57
CA PRO A 179 -16.82 22.10 -11.06
C PRO A 179 -16.61 21.03 -12.15
N VAL A 180 -16.85 21.33 -13.43
CA VAL A 180 -16.79 20.33 -14.52
C VAL A 180 -15.36 19.80 -14.71
N SER A 181 -14.35 20.62 -14.41
CA SER A 181 -12.93 20.26 -14.47
C SER A 181 -12.51 19.10 -13.55
N ILE A 182 -13.25 18.84 -12.47
CA ILE A 182 -12.85 17.84 -11.47
C ILE A 182 -13.05 16.41 -11.94
N LEU A 183 -14.04 16.19 -12.82
CA LEU A 183 -14.44 14.86 -13.29
C LEU A 183 -13.30 14.15 -14.03
N PRO A 184 -12.63 14.78 -15.02
CA PRO A 184 -11.42 14.26 -15.65
C PRO A 184 -10.32 13.86 -14.67
N THR A 185 -10.11 14.66 -13.61
CA THR A 185 -9.07 14.43 -12.61
C THR A 185 -9.42 13.30 -11.64
N VAL A 186 -10.69 13.21 -11.23
CA VAL A 186 -11.14 12.30 -10.16
C VAL A 186 -11.52 10.91 -10.69
N LEU A 187 -12.10 10.85 -11.88
CA LEU A 187 -12.61 9.61 -12.43
C LEU A 187 -11.55 8.49 -12.51
N PRO A 188 -10.29 8.75 -12.92
CA PRO A 188 -9.24 7.73 -12.90
C PRO A 188 -8.99 7.17 -11.49
N PHE A 189 -8.91 8.03 -10.47
CA PHE A 189 -8.68 7.60 -9.10
C PHE A 189 -9.84 6.75 -8.55
N LEU A 190 -11.09 7.15 -8.84
CA LEU A 190 -12.28 6.37 -8.47
C LEU A 190 -12.30 5.02 -9.18
N LEU A 191 -11.97 4.99 -10.47
CA LEU A 191 -11.95 3.76 -11.27
C LEU A 191 -10.85 2.80 -10.81
N ALA A 192 -9.66 3.31 -10.48
CA ALA A 192 -8.57 2.52 -9.91
C ALA A 192 -8.97 1.91 -8.57
N LEU A 193 -9.56 2.70 -7.66
CA LEU A 193 -10.03 2.19 -6.37
C LEU A 193 -11.16 1.18 -6.53
N ALA A 194 -12.14 1.45 -7.39
CA ALA A 194 -13.22 0.51 -7.69
C ALA A 194 -12.66 -0.82 -8.24
N GLY A 195 -11.68 -0.76 -9.15
CA GLY A 195 -10.97 -1.93 -9.66
C GLY A 195 -10.31 -2.75 -8.54
N TRP A 196 -9.66 -2.08 -7.59
CA TRP A 196 -9.08 -2.72 -6.41
C TRP A 196 -10.14 -3.37 -5.50
N LEU A 197 -11.25 -2.69 -5.24
CA LEU A 197 -12.36 -3.22 -4.42
C LEU A 197 -12.99 -4.47 -5.07
N VAL A 198 -13.16 -4.45 -6.39
CA VAL A 198 -13.61 -5.62 -7.16
C VAL A 198 -12.62 -6.78 -7.05
N ALA A 199 -11.32 -6.50 -7.20
CA ALA A 199 -10.28 -7.53 -7.17
C ALA A 199 -10.13 -8.20 -5.78
N THR A 200 -10.35 -7.43 -4.71
CA THR A 200 -10.27 -7.89 -3.31
C THR A 200 -11.56 -8.48 -2.76
N ASP A 201 -12.66 -8.45 -3.53
CA ASP A 201 -14.00 -8.86 -3.06
C ASP A 201 -14.41 -8.11 -1.78
N ALA A 202 -14.27 -6.78 -1.83
CA ALA A 202 -14.51 -5.94 -0.67
C ALA A 202 -16.01 -5.90 -0.30
N PRO A 203 -16.34 -5.88 1.02
CA PRO A 203 -17.72 -5.82 1.48
C PRO A 203 -18.39 -4.51 1.03
N ARG A 204 -19.73 -4.48 0.93
CA ARG A 204 -20.49 -3.28 0.49
C ARG A 204 -20.11 -2.01 1.27
N ARG A 205 -19.79 -2.11 2.56
CA ARG A 205 -19.37 -0.96 3.38
C ARG A 205 -18.03 -0.37 2.94
N ALA A 206 -17.11 -1.16 2.40
CA ALA A 206 -15.82 -0.68 1.91
C ALA A 206 -15.95 0.24 0.68
N TRP A 207 -17.07 0.18 -0.04
CA TRP A 207 -17.34 1.09 -1.16
C TRP A 207 -17.48 2.55 -0.71
N LEU A 208 -17.78 2.80 0.57
CA LEU A 208 -17.76 4.16 1.14
C LEU A 208 -16.37 4.79 1.07
N PHE A 209 -15.29 4.00 0.97
CA PHE A 209 -13.93 4.53 0.80
C PHE A 209 -13.72 5.22 -0.56
N LEU A 210 -14.63 5.08 -1.54
CA LEU A 210 -14.61 5.88 -2.78
C LEU A 210 -14.80 7.37 -2.51
N LEU A 211 -15.39 7.75 -1.38
CA LEU A 211 -15.53 9.15 -0.97
C LEU A 211 -14.19 9.79 -0.62
N LEU A 212 -13.17 8.99 -0.28
CA LEU A 212 -11.87 9.48 0.18
C LEU A 212 -11.06 10.17 -0.95
N PRO A 213 -10.86 9.54 -2.13
CA PRO A 213 -10.24 10.23 -3.27
C PRO A 213 -11.08 11.37 -3.83
N LEU A 214 -12.41 11.28 -3.76
CA LEU A 214 -13.28 12.38 -4.13
C LEU A 214 -13.04 13.59 -3.21
N GLY A 215 -13.04 13.38 -1.88
CA GLY A 215 -12.78 14.42 -0.90
C GLY A 215 -11.37 15.01 -0.98
N ALA A 216 -10.36 14.17 -1.25
CA ALA A 216 -9.00 14.63 -1.45
C ALA A 216 -8.89 15.53 -2.68
N ALA A 217 -9.50 15.13 -3.80
CA ALA A 217 -9.48 15.93 -5.01
C ALA A 217 -10.29 17.22 -4.89
N THR A 218 -11.47 17.20 -4.27
CA THR A 218 -12.24 18.44 -4.03
C THR A 218 -11.46 19.41 -3.16
N LEU A 219 -10.74 18.92 -2.15
CA LEU A 219 -9.89 19.74 -1.31
C LEU A 219 -8.71 20.35 -2.09
N VAL A 220 -8.06 19.57 -2.98
CA VAL A 220 -6.98 20.06 -3.85
C VAL A 220 -7.48 21.12 -4.83
N GLU A 221 -8.59 20.85 -5.51
CA GLU A 221 -9.20 21.74 -6.52
C GLU A 221 -9.83 22.99 -5.90
N SER A 222 -10.25 22.94 -4.64
CA SER A 222 -10.80 24.11 -3.93
C SER A 222 -9.78 25.25 -3.75
N GLY A 223 -8.50 25.00 -3.97
CA GLY A 223 -7.44 25.99 -3.75
C GLY A 223 -7.01 26.13 -2.28
N MET A 224 -7.79 25.62 -1.31
CA MET A 224 -7.54 25.85 0.12
C MET A 224 -6.15 25.38 0.57
N LEU A 225 -5.70 24.23 0.07
CA LEU A 225 -4.38 23.70 0.44
C LEU A 225 -3.24 24.59 -0.05
N TRP A 226 -3.39 25.27 -1.18
CA TRP A 226 -2.36 26.15 -1.74
C TRP A 226 -2.14 27.39 -0.89
N VAL A 227 -3.15 27.84 -0.16
CA VAL A 227 -3.08 28.99 0.75
C VAL A 227 -2.36 28.64 2.06
N VAL A 228 -2.54 27.40 2.55
CA VAL A 228 -2.06 26.98 3.88
C VAL A 228 -0.70 26.28 3.82
N VAL A 229 -0.43 25.55 2.74
CA VAL A 229 0.81 24.78 2.58
C VAL A 229 1.94 25.71 2.15
N PRO A 230 3.12 25.66 2.80
CA PRO A 230 4.28 26.44 2.39
C PRO A 230 4.61 26.23 0.90
N ILE A 231 4.97 27.30 0.18
CA ILE A 231 5.23 27.29 -1.28
C ILE A 231 6.17 26.15 -1.71
N ARG A 232 7.19 25.87 -0.89
CA ARG A 232 8.17 24.79 -1.16
C ARG A 232 7.58 23.38 -1.13
N LEU A 233 6.44 23.19 -0.44
CA LEU A 233 5.76 21.91 -0.27
C LEU A 233 4.50 21.79 -1.14
N GLN A 234 4.10 22.86 -1.82
CA GLN A 234 2.95 22.86 -2.72
C GLN A 234 2.98 21.74 -3.79
N PRO A 235 4.12 21.30 -4.36
CA PRO A 235 4.10 20.21 -5.34
C PRO A 235 3.64 18.87 -4.77
N CYS A 236 3.82 18.67 -3.46
CA CYS A 236 3.39 17.48 -2.76
C CYS A 236 1.86 17.38 -2.66
N ILE A 237 1.13 18.49 -2.84
CA ILE A 237 -0.34 18.51 -2.90
C ILE A 237 -0.84 17.64 -4.05
N VAL A 238 -0.11 17.61 -5.18
CA VAL A 238 -0.45 16.84 -6.39
C VAL A 238 -0.49 15.32 -6.12
N SER A 239 0.28 14.84 -5.14
CA SER A 239 0.30 13.43 -4.75
C SER A 239 -0.91 13.01 -3.91
N LEU A 240 -1.66 13.95 -3.32
CA LEU A 240 -2.72 13.64 -2.34
C LEU A 240 -3.85 12.77 -2.91
N PRO A 241 -4.39 13.02 -4.12
CA PRO A 241 -5.42 12.15 -4.69
C PRO A 241 -4.92 10.71 -4.88
N GLY A 242 -3.69 10.52 -5.39
CA GLY A 242 -3.09 9.19 -5.53
C GLY A 242 -2.89 8.49 -4.19
N LEU A 243 -2.38 9.20 -3.17
CA LEU A 243 -2.19 8.65 -1.82
C LEU A 243 -3.51 8.24 -1.18
N SER A 244 -4.56 9.04 -1.38
CA SER A 244 -5.88 8.74 -0.85
C SER A 244 -6.44 7.42 -1.40
N VAL A 245 -6.16 7.08 -2.67
CA VAL A 245 -6.51 5.79 -3.28
C VAL A 245 -5.76 4.65 -2.60
N VAL A 246 -4.45 4.82 -2.36
CA VAL A 246 -3.63 3.80 -1.68
C VAL A 246 -4.15 3.56 -0.26
N VAL A 247 -4.39 4.62 0.51
CA VAL A 247 -4.92 4.54 1.87
C VAL A 247 -6.30 3.86 1.88
N ALA A 248 -7.21 4.30 1.03
CA ALA A 248 -8.54 3.70 0.89
C ALA A 248 -8.47 2.20 0.51
N GLY A 249 -7.59 1.85 -0.44
CA GLY A 249 -7.39 0.47 -0.87
C GLY A 249 -6.81 -0.43 0.22
N LEU A 250 -5.88 0.09 1.03
CA LEU A 250 -5.32 -0.62 2.19
C LEU A 250 -6.36 -0.83 3.30
N LEU A 251 -7.15 0.21 3.61
CA LEU A 251 -8.24 0.12 4.58
C LEU A 251 -9.30 -0.89 4.14
N ALA A 252 -9.72 -0.82 2.88
CA ALA A 252 -10.67 -1.78 2.31
C ALA A 252 -10.14 -3.22 2.37
N TRP A 253 -8.87 -3.42 2.02
CA TRP A 253 -8.24 -4.74 2.08
C TRP A 253 -8.16 -5.30 3.51
N GLY A 254 -7.93 -4.43 4.49
CA GLY A 254 -8.00 -4.76 5.91
C GLY A 254 -9.38 -5.29 6.30
N THR A 255 -10.45 -4.57 5.93
CA THR A 255 -11.84 -4.97 6.25
C THR A 255 -12.28 -6.27 5.56
N ALA A 256 -11.83 -6.51 4.33
CA ALA A 256 -12.13 -7.75 3.59
C ALA A 256 -11.48 -8.97 4.27
N ARG A 257 -10.26 -8.81 4.80
CA ARG A 257 -9.56 -9.88 5.53
C ARG A 257 -10.19 -10.19 6.89
N SER A 258 -10.62 -9.18 7.63
CA SER A 258 -11.26 -9.40 8.94
C SER A 258 -12.64 -10.05 8.82
N SER A 259 -13.30 -9.89 7.67
CA SER A 259 -14.65 -10.43 7.42
C SER A 259 -14.63 -11.86 6.88
N ARG A 260 -13.45 -12.42 6.56
CA ARG A 260 -13.35 -13.82 6.15
C ARG A 260 -13.56 -14.70 7.38
N PRO A 261 -14.62 -15.52 7.44
CA PRO A 261 -14.77 -16.47 8.53
C PRO A 261 -13.55 -17.40 8.51
N THR A 262 -12.91 -17.55 9.66
CA THR A 262 -11.96 -18.63 9.92
C THR A 262 -12.69 -19.94 9.71
N ARG A 263 -12.61 -20.49 8.49
CA ARG A 263 -13.17 -21.78 8.11
C ARG A 263 -12.29 -22.93 8.64
N ASP A 264 -11.86 -22.81 9.88
CA ASP A 264 -11.07 -23.79 10.64
C ASP A 264 -11.63 -23.86 12.06
N GLU A 265 -12.86 -24.35 12.17
CA GLU A 265 -13.38 -24.98 13.39
C GLU A 265 -14.46 -26.03 13.06
N ALA A 266 -14.41 -26.60 11.85
CA ALA A 266 -15.06 -27.86 11.55
C ALA A 266 -13.99 -28.94 11.59
N HIS A 267 -13.50 -29.27 12.79
CA HIS A 267 -12.96 -30.61 13.01
C HIS A 267 -14.11 -31.58 12.70
N PRO A 268 -14.01 -32.44 11.67
CA PRO A 268 -14.90 -33.59 11.63
C PRO A 268 -14.65 -34.34 12.94
N PRO A 269 -15.67 -34.67 13.75
CA PRO A 269 -15.47 -35.47 14.93
C PRO A 269 -14.78 -36.76 14.48
N ALA A 270 -13.55 -36.97 14.95
CA ALA A 270 -12.87 -38.24 14.77
C ALA A 270 -13.78 -39.29 15.41
N LEU A 271 -14.44 -40.09 14.57
CA LEU A 271 -15.11 -41.32 14.99
C LEU A 271 -14.00 -42.22 15.54
N VAL A 272 -13.75 -42.12 16.84
CA VAL A 272 -12.98 -43.11 17.56
C VAL A 272 -13.95 -44.26 17.79
N ASP A 273 -13.95 -45.20 16.86
CA ASP A 273 -14.63 -46.47 17.03
C ASP A 273 -13.92 -47.22 18.17
N LYS A 274 -14.54 -47.19 19.35
CA LYS A 274 -14.17 -48.05 20.47
C LYS A 274 -15.25 -49.11 20.57
N THR A 275 -15.00 -50.25 19.94
CA THR A 275 -15.67 -51.49 20.30
C THR A 275 -14.62 -52.52 20.74
N PRO A 276 -14.84 -53.21 21.87
CA PRO A 276 -13.92 -54.18 22.45
C PRO A 276 -13.89 -55.51 21.69
#